data_AF-A0A962SYY8-F1
#
_entry.id   AF-A0A962SYY8-F1
#
_cell.length_a   1.000
_cell.length_b   1.000
_cell.length_c   1.000
_cell.angle_alpha   90.00
_cell.angle_beta   90.00
_cell.angle_gamma   90.00
#
_symmetry.space_group_name_H-M   'P 1'
#
loop_
_entity.id
_entity.type
_entity.pdbx_description
1 polymer ?
#
loop_
_entity_poly.entity_id
_entity_poly.type
_entity_poly.pdbx_seq_one_letter_code
_entity_poly.pdbx_strand_id
1 'polypeptide(L)'
;MHRLREPLARWLLGAALGLPLCLGIWWWLLREPLIVLLAQVVGAVSPWLWPDAVLGLGRRGEAGVLISLLPPLTDPPRLFMALPLAFNRASVILPLFWGLTLATPGRALPRRLLRGTVILLPVMVAMVLLDAQFQLALYRTHLPAFTETPPADYALALPDPPALYYLWGLGRQLAVLVLPVVAPLLVWLALHRAFLSAVIPGGWPRRLPSMEPAPPPTPPPPSEP
;
A
#
# COMPACT_ATOMS: atom_id res chain seq x y z
N MET A 1 12.82 -34.19 6.75
CA MET A 1 12.22 -33.32 5.70
C MET A 1 10.69 -33.42 5.61
N HIS A 2 10.03 -34.52 6.00
CA HIS A 2 8.55 -34.65 5.93
C HIS A 2 7.74 -33.69 6.84
N ARG A 3 8.23 -33.35 8.05
CA ARG A 3 7.48 -32.50 9.01
C ARG A 3 7.27 -31.03 8.58
N LEU A 4 8.08 -30.52 7.64
CA LEU A 4 7.97 -29.15 7.11
C LEU A 4 6.99 -29.03 5.93
N ARG A 5 6.72 -30.14 5.22
CA ARG A 5 5.85 -30.14 4.04
C ARG A 5 4.37 -29.99 4.39
N GLU A 6 3.91 -30.61 5.47
CA GLU A 6 2.51 -30.55 5.88
C GLU A 6 1.99 -29.15 6.25
N PRO A 7 2.69 -28.35 7.10
CA PRO A 7 2.20 -27.01 7.45
C PRO A 7 2.24 -26.06 6.25
N LEU A 8 3.24 -26.21 5.36
CA LEU A 8 3.38 -25.38 4.17
C LEU A 8 2.33 -25.73 3.10
N ALA A 9 2.04 -27.02 2.90
CA ALA A 9 0.98 -27.46 2.01
C ALA A 9 -0.40 -26.99 2.49
N ARG A 10 -0.70 -27.08 3.80
CA ARG A 10 -1.95 -26.56 4.37
C ARG A 10 -2.07 -25.04 4.20
N TRP A 11 -0.98 -24.31 4.39
CA TRP A 11 -0.95 -22.86 4.17
C TRP A 11 -1.19 -22.51 2.69
N LEU A 12 -0.53 -23.19 1.75
CA LEU A 12 -0.75 -22.97 0.31
C LEU A 12 -2.19 -23.26 -0.11
N LEU A 13 -2.79 -24.33 0.42
CA LEU A 13 -4.17 -24.70 0.14
C LEU A 13 -5.15 -23.70 0.76
N GLY A 14 -4.86 -23.25 1.99
CA GLY A 14 -5.59 -22.18 2.66
C GLY A 14 -5.50 -20.85 1.92
N ALA A 15 -4.34 -20.52 1.36
CA ALA A 15 -4.16 -19.31 0.54
C ALA A 15 -4.90 -19.43 -0.80
N ALA A 16 -4.83 -20.59 -1.46
CA ALA A 16 -5.50 -20.84 -2.74
C ALA A 16 -7.03 -20.72 -2.64
N LEU A 17 -7.62 -21.09 -1.51
CA LEU A 17 -9.06 -20.94 -1.26
C LEU A 17 -9.43 -19.59 -0.61
N GLY A 18 -8.60 -19.11 0.30
CA GLY A 18 -8.85 -17.87 1.05
C GLY A 18 -8.74 -16.62 0.20
N LEU A 19 -7.81 -16.59 -0.76
CA LEU A 19 -7.57 -15.45 -1.63
C LEU A 19 -8.76 -15.16 -2.59
N PRO A 20 -9.33 -16.13 -3.34
CA PRO A 20 -10.50 -15.86 -4.17
C PRO A 20 -11.73 -15.47 -3.33
N LEU A 21 -11.89 -16.05 -2.14
CA LEU A 21 -12.96 -15.65 -1.21
C LEU A 21 -12.78 -14.19 -0.76
N CYS A 22 -11.57 -13.79 -0.36
CA CYS A 22 -11.27 -12.43 0.05
C CYS A 22 -11.46 -11.42 -1.09
N LEU A 23 -11.05 -11.79 -2.31
CA LEU A 23 -11.29 -10.97 -3.50
C LEU A 23 -12.79 -10.80 -3.77
N GLY A 24 -13.58 -11.87 -3.64
CA GLY A 24 -15.04 -11.81 -3.80
C GLY A 24 -15.69 -10.88 -2.76
N ILE A 25 -15.32 -11.04 -1.48
CA ILE A 25 -15.82 -10.18 -0.39
C ILE A 25 -15.41 -8.73 -0.62
N TRP A 26 -14.15 -8.49 -1.01
CA TRP A 26 -13.67 -7.16 -1.33
C TRP A 26 -14.46 -6.54 -2.48
N TRP A 27 -14.62 -7.25 -3.60
CA TRP A 27 -15.27 -6.75 -4.81
C TRP A 27 -16.73 -6.35 -4.55
N TRP A 28 -17.47 -7.18 -3.81
CA TRP A 28 -18.91 -6.98 -3.61
C TRP A 28 -19.26 -6.08 -2.42
N LEU A 29 -18.51 -6.14 -1.31
CA LEU A 29 -18.89 -5.45 -0.07
C LEU A 29 -17.98 -4.28 0.30
N LEU A 30 -16.66 -4.41 0.16
CA LEU A 30 -15.72 -3.43 0.70
C LEU A 30 -15.18 -2.44 -0.32
N ARG A 31 -15.28 -2.74 -1.63
CA ARG A 31 -14.76 -1.91 -2.71
C ARG A 31 -15.31 -0.49 -2.67
N GLU A 32 -16.62 -0.32 -2.77
CA GLU A 32 -17.27 1.00 -2.78
C GLU A 32 -17.02 1.84 -1.52
N PRO A 33 -17.25 1.35 -0.28
CA PRO A 33 -17.02 2.17 0.91
C PRO A 33 -15.53 2.56 1.05
N LEU A 34 -14.62 1.68 0.64
CA LEU A 34 -13.20 1.98 0.66
C LEU A 34 -12.80 3.02 -0.39
N ILE A 35 -13.37 2.97 -1.58
CA ILE A 35 -13.17 4.02 -2.61
C ILE A 35 -13.67 5.36 -2.08
N VAL A 36 -14.84 5.40 -1.43
CA VAL A 36 -15.38 6.63 -0.84
C VAL A 36 -14.44 7.18 0.24
N LEU A 37 -13.96 6.32 1.15
CA LEU A 37 -13.00 6.71 2.18
C LEU A 37 -11.69 7.26 1.57
N LEU A 38 -11.12 6.55 0.59
CA LEU A 38 -9.91 7.00 -0.09
C LEU A 38 -10.15 8.32 -0.83
N ALA A 39 -11.29 8.50 -1.48
CA ALA A 39 -11.64 9.74 -2.16
C ALA A 39 -11.77 10.92 -1.18
N GLN A 40 -12.35 10.71 0.00
CA GLN A 40 -12.42 11.74 1.03
C GLN A 40 -11.04 12.13 1.54
N VAL A 41 -10.19 11.14 1.86
CA VAL A 41 -8.84 11.40 2.37
C VAL A 41 -7.99 12.09 1.30
N VAL A 42 -7.98 11.57 0.08
CA VAL A 42 -7.22 12.18 -1.02
C VAL A 42 -7.78 13.56 -1.34
N GLY A 43 -9.10 13.76 -1.29
CA GLY A 43 -9.72 15.06 -1.56
C GLY A 43 -9.46 16.11 -0.49
N ALA A 44 -9.23 15.69 0.76
CA ALA A 44 -8.80 16.58 1.83
C ALA A 44 -7.31 16.93 1.72
N VAL A 45 -6.46 15.98 1.29
CA VAL A 45 -5.00 16.17 1.23
C VAL A 45 -4.57 16.85 -0.08
N SER A 46 -5.26 16.60 -1.19
CA SER A 46 -4.84 17.05 -2.52
C SER A 46 -4.77 18.57 -2.70
N PRO A 47 -5.65 19.41 -2.13
CA PRO A 47 -5.53 20.86 -2.26
C PRO A 47 -4.32 21.40 -1.49
N TRP A 48 -3.89 20.71 -0.43
CA TRP A 48 -2.70 21.08 0.32
C TRP A 48 -1.41 20.67 -0.40
N LEU A 49 -1.42 19.51 -1.06
CA LEU A 49 -0.29 19.04 -1.87
C LEU A 49 -0.12 19.85 -3.17
N TRP A 50 -1.24 20.27 -3.77
CA TRP A 50 -1.27 20.90 -5.10
C TRP A 50 -2.23 22.11 -5.17
N PRO A 51 -1.98 23.17 -4.39
CA PRO A 51 -2.90 24.30 -4.29
C PRO A 51 -3.16 24.99 -5.64
N ASP A 52 -2.14 25.04 -6.51
CA ASP A 52 -2.23 25.74 -7.79
C ASP A 52 -2.78 24.86 -8.93
N ALA A 53 -2.89 23.56 -8.71
CA ALA A 53 -3.20 22.59 -9.77
C ALA A 53 -4.50 21.83 -9.55
N VAL A 54 -5.00 21.75 -8.32
CA VAL A 54 -6.14 20.92 -7.95
C VAL A 54 -7.22 21.77 -7.30
N LEU A 55 -8.41 21.78 -7.90
CA LEU A 55 -9.60 22.41 -7.33
C LEU A 55 -10.30 21.47 -6.34
N GLY A 56 -10.24 20.17 -6.59
CA GLY A 56 -10.85 19.17 -5.72
C GLY A 56 -10.99 17.80 -6.36
N LEU A 57 -11.85 16.98 -5.79
CA LEU A 57 -12.09 15.61 -6.21
C LEU A 57 -13.56 15.44 -6.62
N GLY A 58 -13.77 15.01 -7.85
CA GLY A 58 -15.05 14.60 -8.40
C GLY A 58 -15.18 13.09 -8.46
N ARG A 59 -16.40 12.62 -8.72
CA ARG A 59 -16.70 11.21 -8.98
C ARG A 59 -17.36 11.09 -10.34
N ARG A 60 -16.83 10.24 -11.22
CA ARG A 60 -17.41 9.92 -12.52
C ARG A 60 -17.67 8.42 -12.58
N GLY A 61 -18.92 8.03 -12.33
CA GLY A 61 -19.30 6.61 -12.20
C GLY A 61 -18.59 5.94 -11.01
N GLU A 62 -17.86 4.86 -11.29
CA GLU A 62 -17.04 4.12 -10.32
C GLU A 62 -15.61 4.67 -10.17
N ALA A 63 -15.22 5.65 -11.00
CA ALA A 63 -13.89 6.24 -10.97
C ALA A 63 -13.89 7.54 -10.15
N GLY A 64 -12.91 7.65 -9.26
CA GLY A 64 -12.50 8.92 -8.71
C GLY A 64 -11.85 9.76 -9.79
N VAL A 65 -12.15 11.05 -9.80
CA VAL A 65 -11.57 11.99 -10.75
C VAL A 65 -11.00 13.17 -10.00
N LEU A 66 -9.72 13.45 -10.17
CA LEU A 66 -9.11 14.68 -9.68
C LEU A 66 -9.47 15.82 -10.64
N ILE A 67 -10.12 16.87 -10.13
CA ILE A 67 -10.46 18.06 -10.92
C ILE A 67 -9.27 19.02 -10.82
N SER A 68 -8.56 19.14 -11.92
CA SER A 68 -7.40 20.00 -12.05
C SER A 68 -7.77 21.34 -12.70
N LEU A 69 -7.17 22.41 -12.17
CA LEU A 69 -7.24 23.77 -12.69
C LEU A 69 -6.36 24.01 -13.92
N LEU A 70 -5.56 23.01 -14.33
CA LEU A 70 -4.77 23.11 -15.53
C LEU A 70 -5.71 23.04 -16.74
N PRO A 71 -5.84 24.12 -17.54
CA PRO A 71 -6.74 24.11 -18.67
C PRO A 71 -6.12 23.26 -19.79
N PRO A 72 -6.83 22.22 -20.28
CA PRO A 72 -6.37 21.46 -21.42
C PRO A 72 -6.68 22.22 -22.73
N LEU A 73 -5.74 22.17 -23.67
CA LEU A 73 -5.87 22.61 -25.05
C LEU A 73 -6.71 21.61 -25.82
N THR A 74 -8.03 21.73 -25.66
CA THR A 74 -9.04 20.96 -26.41
C THR A 74 -9.85 21.87 -27.31
N ASP A 75 -10.47 21.30 -28.34
CA ASP A 75 -11.51 21.97 -29.14
C ASP A 75 -12.85 21.21 -28.95
N PRO A 76 -13.84 21.76 -28.22
CA PRO A 76 -13.89 23.10 -27.60
C PRO A 76 -13.00 23.23 -26.34
N PRO A 77 -12.57 24.46 -25.98
CA PRO A 77 -11.70 24.69 -24.84
C PRO A 77 -12.40 24.35 -23.53
N ARG A 78 -11.70 23.63 -22.66
CA ARG A 78 -12.20 23.30 -21.31
C ARG A 78 -11.39 24.06 -20.27
N LEU A 79 -12.08 24.52 -19.23
CA LEU A 79 -11.45 25.24 -18.11
C LEU A 79 -10.85 24.30 -17.06
N PHE A 80 -11.29 23.04 -17.04
CA PHE A 80 -10.89 22.05 -16.05
C PHE A 80 -10.55 20.73 -16.71
N MET A 81 -9.58 20.05 -16.11
CA MET A 81 -9.18 18.70 -16.50
C MET A 81 -9.59 17.69 -15.44
N ALA A 82 -9.96 16.50 -15.88
CA ALA A 82 -10.46 15.41 -15.06
C ALA A 82 -9.47 14.24 -15.11
N LEU A 83 -8.61 14.07 -14.10
CA LEU A 83 -7.63 12.99 -14.08
C LEU A 83 -8.23 11.76 -13.38
N PRO A 84 -8.23 10.57 -14.00
CA PRO A 84 -8.71 9.36 -13.35
C PRO A 84 -7.78 8.96 -12.20
N LEU A 85 -8.36 8.53 -11.08
CA LEU A 85 -7.64 8.02 -9.91
C LEU A 85 -7.81 6.51 -9.80
N ALA A 86 -6.69 5.79 -9.66
CA ALA A 86 -6.66 4.33 -9.63
C ALA A 86 -7.03 3.71 -8.26
N PHE A 87 -8.15 4.15 -7.65
CA PHE A 87 -8.58 3.67 -6.31
C PHE A 87 -8.77 2.15 -6.22
N ASN A 88 -9.30 1.53 -7.28
CA ASN A 88 -9.46 0.07 -7.35
C ASN A 88 -8.11 -0.64 -7.23
N ARG A 89 -7.09 -0.16 -7.93
CA ARG A 89 -5.76 -0.78 -7.92
C ARG A 89 -5.11 -0.69 -6.54
N ALA A 90 -5.23 0.47 -5.89
CA ALA A 90 -4.71 0.65 -4.54
C ALA A 90 -5.42 -0.26 -3.52
N SER A 91 -6.73 -0.44 -3.63
CA SER A 91 -7.52 -1.23 -2.66
C SER A 91 -7.36 -2.75 -2.76
N VAL A 92 -6.85 -3.28 -3.88
CA VAL A 92 -6.57 -4.72 -4.06
C VAL A 92 -5.54 -5.26 -3.06
N ILE A 93 -4.75 -4.41 -2.40
CA ILE A 93 -3.78 -4.88 -1.40
C ILE A 93 -4.43 -5.51 -0.17
N LEU A 94 -5.67 -5.12 0.16
CA LEU A 94 -6.39 -5.67 1.30
C LEU A 94 -6.76 -7.15 1.14
N PRO A 95 -7.46 -7.58 0.06
CA PRO A 95 -7.78 -8.98 -0.12
C PRO A 95 -6.53 -9.86 -0.24
N LEU A 96 -5.42 -9.35 -0.80
CA LEU A 96 -4.14 -10.05 -0.80
C LEU A 96 -3.63 -10.30 0.64
N PHE A 97 -3.62 -9.26 1.47
CA PHE A 97 -3.23 -9.38 2.88
C PHE A 97 -4.18 -10.29 3.68
N TRP A 98 -5.49 -10.19 3.46
CA TRP A 98 -6.47 -11.03 4.15
C TRP A 98 -6.34 -12.49 3.75
N GLY A 99 -6.15 -12.81 2.47
CA GLY A 99 -5.92 -14.17 2.00
C GLY A 99 -4.70 -14.81 2.67
N LEU A 100 -3.59 -14.08 2.74
CA LEU A 100 -2.37 -14.53 3.44
C LEU A 100 -2.59 -14.72 4.94
N THR A 101 -3.33 -13.80 5.57
CA THR A 101 -3.59 -13.82 7.01
C THR A 101 -4.54 -14.95 7.40
N LEU A 102 -5.60 -15.18 6.63
CA LEU A 102 -6.56 -16.28 6.85
C LEU A 102 -5.92 -17.65 6.62
N ALA A 103 -4.99 -17.74 5.66
CA ALA A 103 -4.20 -18.96 5.44
C ALA A 103 -3.26 -19.29 6.61
N THR A 104 -2.95 -18.31 7.47
CA THR A 104 -1.96 -18.47 8.54
C THR A 104 -2.63 -18.85 9.87
N PRO A 105 -2.38 -20.04 10.43
CA PRO A 105 -2.95 -20.44 11.70
C PRO A 105 -2.37 -19.61 12.85
N GLY A 106 -3.24 -19.10 13.74
CA GLY A 106 -2.79 -18.33 14.90
C GLY A 106 -3.91 -17.79 15.78
N ARG A 107 -3.58 -17.51 17.05
CA ARG A 107 -4.47 -16.80 17.97
C ARG A 107 -4.55 -15.31 17.61
N ALA A 108 -5.68 -14.68 17.94
CA ALA A 108 -5.95 -13.26 17.70
C ALA A 108 -5.96 -12.83 16.22
N LEU A 109 -6.41 -13.73 15.33
CA LEU A 109 -6.63 -13.45 13.91
C LEU A 109 -7.40 -12.15 13.62
N PRO A 110 -8.55 -11.83 14.28
CA PRO A 110 -9.27 -10.59 13.99
C PRO A 110 -8.46 -9.33 14.33
N ARG A 111 -7.66 -9.36 15.41
CA ARG A 111 -6.80 -8.25 15.79
C ARG A 111 -5.68 -8.02 14.78
N ARG A 112 -5.15 -9.09 14.18
CA ARG A 112 -4.12 -9.00 13.13
C ARG A 112 -4.69 -8.49 11.81
N LEU A 113 -5.86 -8.98 11.42
CA LEU A 113 -6.58 -8.46 10.26
C LEU A 113 -6.82 -6.97 10.39
N LEU A 114 -7.40 -6.52 11.52
CA LEU A 114 -7.67 -5.10 11.75
C LEU A 114 -6.39 -4.26 11.71
N ARG A 115 -5.33 -4.68 12.43
CA ARG A 115 -4.05 -3.96 12.45
C ARG A 115 -3.42 -3.87 11.06
N GLY A 116 -3.41 -4.97 10.30
CA GLY A 116 -2.85 -4.96 8.95
C GLY A 116 -3.65 -4.07 8.00
N THR A 117 -4.98 -4.13 8.05
CA THR A 117 -5.84 -3.21 7.28
C THR A 117 -5.54 -1.75 7.61
N VAL A 118 -5.41 -1.41 8.90
CA VAL A 118 -5.09 -0.03 9.33
C VAL A 118 -3.70 0.41 8.85
N ILE A 119 -2.70 -0.47 8.89
CA ILE A 119 -1.34 -0.17 8.40
C ILE A 119 -1.33 0.01 6.87
N LEU A 120 -2.18 -0.72 6.14
CA LEU A 120 -2.25 -0.65 4.68
C LEU A 120 -3.02 0.58 4.17
N LEU A 121 -3.91 1.18 4.97
CA LEU A 121 -4.62 2.42 4.60
C LEU A 121 -3.70 3.56 4.13
N PRO A 122 -2.68 4.00 4.90
CA PRO A 122 -1.78 5.06 4.45
C PRO A 122 -0.98 4.65 3.20
N VAL A 123 -0.68 3.36 3.04
CA VAL A 123 0.00 2.85 1.84
C VAL A 123 -0.90 3.02 0.61
N MET A 124 -2.19 2.69 0.70
CA MET A 124 -3.16 2.91 -0.38
C MET A 124 -3.26 4.39 -0.74
N VAL A 125 -3.31 5.28 0.25
CA VAL A 125 -3.34 6.74 0.01
C VAL A 125 -2.07 7.19 -0.71
N ALA A 126 -0.89 6.75 -0.25
CA ALA A 126 0.38 7.08 -0.89
C ALA A 126 0.45 6.59 -2.34
N MET A 127 -0.04 5.38 -2.63
CA MET A 127 -0.11 4.85 -3.99
C MET A 127 -0.96 5.74 -4.90
N VAL A 128 -2.13 6.16 -4.43
CA VAL A 128 -3.03 7.04 -5.21
C VAL A 128 -2.41 8.42 -5.42
N LEU A 129 -1.76 9.00 -4.39
CA LEU A 129 -1.13 10.31 -4.51
C LEU A 129 0.07 10.29 -5.47
N LEU A 130 0.89 9.25 -5.44
CA LEU A 130 2.00 9.08 -6.38
C LEU A 130 1.49 8.89 -7.83
N ASP A 131 0.42 8.12 -7.99
CA ASP A 131 -0.25 7.94 -9.28
C ASP A 131 -0.78 9.28 -9.82
N ALA A 132 -1.48 10.04 -8.99
CA ALA A 132 -2.01 11.36 -9.32
C ALA A 132 -0.91 12.38 -9.64
N GLN A 133 0.17 12.42 -8.84
CA GLN A 133 1.34 13.28 -9.09
C GLN A 133 1.93 13.03 -10.46
N PHE A 134 2.13 11.76 -10.82
CA PHE A 134 2.68 11.42 -12.13
C PHE A 134 1.73 11.80 -13.25
N GLN A 135 0.42 11.58 -13.09
CA GLN A 135 -0.55 11.99 -14.11
C GLN A 135 -0.49 13.51 -14.33
N LEU A 136 -0.43 14.32 -13.27
CA LEU A 136 -0.23 15.77 -13.40
C LEU A 136 1.06 16.10 -14.16
N ALA A 137 2.18 15.44 -13.83
CA ALA A 137 3.46 15.65 -14.51
C ALA A 137 3.41 15.22 -16.00
N LEU A 138 2.71 14.13 -16.31
CA LEU A 138 2.51 13.62 -17.67
C LEU A 138 1.72 14.62 -18.53
N TYR A 139 0.65 15.20 -17.97
CA TYR A 139 -0.15 16.22 -18.66
C TYR A 139 0.56 17.58 -18.81
N ARG A 140 1.56 17.89 -17.98
CA ARG A 140 2.36 19.13 -18.12
C ARG A 140 3.50 18.99 -19.12
N THR A 141 4.13 17.81 -19.12
CA THR A 141 5.41 17.60 -19.81
C THR A 141 5.22 16.92 -21.16
N HIS A 142 4.12 16.17 -21.35
CA HIS A 142 3.77 15.49 -22.60
C HIS A 142 4.85 14.57 -23.17
N LEU A 143 5.75 14.10 -22.32
CA LEU A 143 6.72 13.08 -22.67
C LEU A 143 6.14 11.69 -22.39
N PRO A 144 6.43 10.67 -23.21
CA PRO A 144 6.16 9.30 -22.83
C PRO A 144 7.15 8.87 -21.73
N ALA A 145 6.64 8.19 -20.71
CA ALA A 145 7.49 7.54 -19.71
C ALA A 145 7.05 6.11 -19.47
N PHE A 146 8.01 5.20 -19.65
CA PHE A 146 7.92 3.76 -19.41
C PHE A 146 6.73 3.06 -20.07
N THR A 147 5.56 3.14 -19.44
CA THR A 147 4.37 2.33 -19.73
C THR A 147 3.13 3.15 -20.05
N GLU A 148 3.24 4.48 -20.11
CA GLU A 148 2.08 5.35 -20.34
C GLU A 148 2.36 6.38 -21.41
N THR A 149 1.46 6.43 -22.38
CA THR A 149 1.48 7.42 -23.45
C THR A 149 0.78 8.69 -22.96
N PRO A 150 1.34 9.86 -23.25
CA PRO A 150 0.66 11.10 -22.91
C PRO A 150 -0.69 11.18 -23.64
N PRO A 151 -1.68 11.81 -23.00
CA PRO A 151 -2.96 12.08 -23.63
C PRO A 151 -2.79 13.04 -24.81
N ALA A 152 -3.73 13.00 -25.76
CA ALA A 152 -3.70 13.87 -26.95
C ALA A 152 -3.83 15.36 -26.60
N ASP A 153 -4.42 15.67 -25.45
CA ASP A 153 -4.71 17.02 -24.99
C ASP A 153 -3.55 17.58 -24.16
N TYR A 154 -3.11 18.80 -24.45
CA TYR A 154 -2.00 19.47 -23.76
C TYR A 154 -2.46 20.33 -22.59
N ALA A 155 -1.81 20.28 -21.43
CA ALA A 155 -2.10 21.25 -20.37
C ALA A 155 -1.33 22.56 -20.62
N LEU A 156 -1.99 23.70 -20.49
CA LEU A 156 -1.33 25.02 -20.51
C LEU A 156 -0.61 25.28 -19.18
N ALA A 157 0.52 24.61 -18.98
CA ALA A 157 1.38 24.80 -17.82
C ALA A 157 2.85 24.62 -18.19
N LEU A 158 3.74 25.10 -17.31
CA LEU A 158 5.17 24.91 -17.49
C LEU A 158 5.52 23.42 -17.33
N PRO A 159 6.33 22.84 -18.24
CA PRO A 159 6.75 21.45 -18.11
C PRO A 159 7.65 21.27 -16.88
N ASP A 160 7.59 20.07 -16.29
CA ASP A 160 8.48 19.72 -15.20
C ASP A 160 9.92 19.52 -15.72
N PRO A 161 10.95 19.85 -14.92
CA PRO A 161 12.32 19.55 -15.31
C PRO A 161 12.52 18.03 -15.48
N PRO A 162 13.33 17.57 -16.45
CA PRO A 162 13.41 16.15 -16.81
C PRO A 162 13.72 15.21 -15.65
N ALA A 163 14.62 15.61 -14.75
CA ALA A 163 14.98 14.79 -13.58
C ALA A 163 13.79 14.55 -12.64
N LEU A 164 12.98 15.58 -12.42
CA LEU A 164 11.80 15.53 -11.56
C LEU A 164 10.68 14.71 -12.22
N TYR A 165 10.51 14.86 -13.53
CA TYR A 165 9.58 14.06 -14.32
C TYR A 165 9.89 12.55 -14.22
N TYR A 166 11.14 12.14 -14.41
CA TYR A 166 11.54 10.73 -14.27
C TYR A 166 11.42 10.21 -12.83
N LEU A 167 11.67 11.05 -11.82
CA LEU A 167 11.46 10.70 -10.42
C LEU A 167 9.99 10.40 -10.14
N TRP A 168 9.06 11.19 -10.69
CA TRP A 168 7.63 10.88 -10.59
C TRP A 168 7.26 9.60 -11.35
N GLY A 169 7.90 9.36 -12.50
CA GLY A 169 7.77 8.09 -13.22
C GLY A 169 8.17 6.90 -12.35
N LEU A 170 9.28 6.98 -11.64
CA LEU A 170 9.70 5.96 -10.67
C LEU A 170 8.67 5.81 -9.53
N GLY A 171 8.20 6.92 -8.97
CA GLY A 171 7.17 6.92 -7.93
C GLY A 171 5.89 6.21 -8.37
N ARG A 172 5.45 6.41 -9.61
CA ARG A 172 4.33 5.67 -10.20
C ARG A 172 4.62 4.19 -10.33
N GLN A 173 5.78 3.79 -10.84
CA GLN A 173 6.12 2.37 -10.98
C GLN A 173 6.13 1.68 -9.61
N LEU A 174 6.64 2.36 -8.58
CA LEU A 174 6.54 1.88 -7.20
C LEU A 174 5.07 1.71 -6.80
N ALA A 175 4.23 2.73 -6.99
CA ALA A 175 2.81 2.68 -6.62
C ALA A 175 1.99 1.64 -7.39
N VAL A 176 2.31 1.38 -8.66
CA VAL A 176 1.50 0.54 -9.55
C VAL A 176 1.97 -0.91 -9.60
N LEU A 177 3.27 -1.17 -9.48
CA LEU A 177 3.84 -2.51 -9.64
C LEU A 177 4.39 -3.08 -8.33
N VAL A 178 5.08 -2.26 -7.54
CA VAL A 178 5.85 -2.75 -6.39
C VAL A 178 4.99 -2.79 -5.12
N LEU A 179 4.43 -1.65 -4.71
CA LEU A 179 3.63 -1.52 -3.49
C LEU A 179 2.44 -2.48 -3.43
N PRO A 180 1.67 -2.73 -4.52
CA PRO A 180 0.51 -3.61 -4.44
C PRO A 180 0.85 -5.03 -4.00
N VAL A 181 2.05 -5.50 -4.35
CA VAL A 181 2.53 -6.85 -4.06
C VAL A 181 3.33 -6.86 -2.76
N VAL A 182 4.27 -5.93 -2.63
CA VAL A 182 5.25 -5.93 -1.53
C VAL A 182 4.63 -5.48 -0.22
N ALA A 183 3.79 -4.44 -0.21
CA ALA A 183 3.21 -3.92 1.02
C ALA A 183 2.37 -4.94 1.81
N PRO A 184 1.39 -5.66 1.20
CA PRO A 184 0.63 -6.67 1.94
C PRO A 184 1.52 -7.81 2.45
N LEU A 185 2.55 -8.20 1.69
CA LEU A 185 3.53 -9.21 2.12
C LEU A 185 4.36 -8.74 3.32
N LEU A 186 4.89 -7.52 3.29
CA LEU A 186 5.68 -6.96 4.40
C LEU A 186 4.84 -6.82 5.68
N VAL A 187 3.60 -6.34 5.55
CA VAL A 187 2.67 -6.23 6.67
C VAL A 187 2.33 -7.62 7.23
N TRP A 188 2.06 -8.59 6.36
CA TRP A 188 1.84 -9.97 6.76
C TRP A 188 3.05 -10.55 7.50
N LEU A 189 4.25 -10.40 6.95
CA LEU A 189 5.51 -10.88 7.52
C LEU A 189 5.77 -10.26 8.90
N ALA A 190 5.52 -8.96 9.04
CA ALA A 190 5.67 -8.24 10.30
C ALA A 190 4.68 -8.72 11.37
N LEU A 191 3.44 -9.07 11.00
CA LEU A 191 2.40 -9.52 11.92
C LEU A 191 2.43 -11.02 12.22
N HIS A 192 3.09 -11.83 11.39
CA HIS A 192 3.14 -13.29 11.50
C HIS A 192 4.53 -13.85 11.82
N ARG A 193 5.43 -13.04 12.41
CA ARG A 193 6.79 -13.44 12.80
C ARG A 193 6.87 -14.76 13.58
N ALA A 194 5.94 -15.00 14.49
CA ALA A 194 5.90 -16.23 15.30
C ALA A 194 5.59 -17.49 14.49
N PHE A 195 4.78 -17.38 13.43
CA PHE A 195 4.54 -18.47 12.50
C PHE A 195 5.76 -18.71 11.61
N LEU A 196 6.37 -17.63 11.11
CA LEU A 196 7.59 -17.70 10.29
C LEU A 196 8.75 -18.32 11.05
N SER A 197 8.93 -17.99 12.34
CA SER A 197 9.99 -18.61 13.16
C SER A 197 9.75 -20.10 13.45
N ALA A 198 8.50 -20.59 13.32
CA ALA A 198 8.17 -22.00 13.45
C ALA A 198 8.34 -22.77 12.12
N VAL A 199 8.15 -22.10 10.98
CA VAL A 199 8.23 -22.70 9.64
C VAL A 199 9.64 -22.61 9.03
N ILE A 200 10.43 -21.59 9.38
CA ILE A 200 11.80 -21.39 8.90
C ILE A 200 12.78 -21.75 10.03
N PRO A 201 13.30 -22.99 10.08
CA PRO A 201 14.32 -23.34 11.06
C PRO A 201 15.61 -22.57 10.76
N GLY A 202 15.97 -21.61 11.63
CA GLY A 202 17.28 -20.94 11.65
C GLY A 202 17.38 -19.50 11.12
N GLY A 203 16.28 -18.86 10.70
CA GLY A 203 16.37 -17.67 9.83
C GLY A 203 15.95 -16.30 10.39
N TRP A 204 15.56 -16.15 11.66
CA TRP A 204 15.26 -14.81 12.20
C TRP A 204 16.13 -14.55 13.42
N PRO A 205 16.85 -13.41 13.50
CA PRO A 205 17.65 -13.11 14.68
C PRO A 205 16.70 -13.00 15.87
N ARG A 206 16.72 -14.02 16.72
CA ARG A 206 16.21 -13.92 18.08
C ARG A 206 16.90 -12.69 18.65
N ARG A 207 16.12 -11.66 19.01
CA ARG A 207 16.63 -10.66 19.96
C ARG A 207 17.16 -11.47 21.13
N LEU A 208 18.46 -11.35 21.36
CA LEU A 208 19.10 -11.90 22.55
C LEU A 208 18.24 -11.44 23.73
N PRO A 209 17.81 -12.35 24.62
CA PRO A 209 17.21 -11.92 25.87
C PRO A 209 18.23 -10.96 26.51
N SER A 210 17.76 -9.78 26.89
CA SER A 210 18.54 -8.83 27.66
C SER A 210 19.14 -9.63 28.81
N MET A 211 20.47 -9.76 28.86
CA MET A 211 21.15 -10.31 30.01
C MET A 211 20.83 -9.35 31.15
N GLU A 212 19.82 -9.69 31.93
CA GLU A 212 19.65 -9.12 33.25
C GLU A 212 20.90 -9.52 34.02
N PRO A 213 21.71 -8.56 34.53
CA PRO A 213 22.93 -8.89 35.24
C PRO A 213 22.59 -9.83 36.39
N ALA A 214 23.29 -10.96 36.47
CA ALA A 214 23.14 -11.87 37.60
C ALA A 214 23.34 -11.08 38.91
N PRO A 215 22.47 -11.27 39.92
CA PRO A 215 22.64 -10.60 41.20
C PRO A 215 24.02 -10.98 41.79
N PRO A 216 24.74 -10.01 42.38
CA PRO A 216 26.07 -10.26 42.91
C PRO A 216 26.03 -11.34 44.00
N PRO A 217 27.06 -12.21 44.08
CA PRO A 217 27.13 -13.26 45.08
C PRO A 217 27.12 -12.65 46.49
N THR A 218 26.29 -13.21 47.37
CA THR A 218 26.23 -12.84 48.78
C THR A 218 27.57 -13.15 49.47
N PRO A 219 28.10 -12.23 50.30
CA PRO A 219 29.36 -12.44 50.99
C PRO A 219 29.24 -13.59 52.01
N PRO A 220 30.34 -14.36 52.23
CA PRO A 220 30.34 -15.45 53.20
C PRO A 220 30.16 -14.94 54.63
N PRO A 221 29.52 -15.72 55.51
CA PRO A 221 29.30 -15.32 56.89
C PRO A 221 30.63 -15.20 57.66
N PRO A 222 30.71 -14.28 58.64
CA PRO A 222 31.92 -14.06 59.42
C PRO A 222 32.25 -15.29 60.26
N SER A 223 33.52 -15.70 60.20
CA SER A 223 34.11 -16.70 61.09
C SER A 223 34.13 -16.14 62.52
N GLU A 224 33.44 -16.80 63.45
CA GLU A 224 33.53 -16.48 64.87
C GLU A 224 34.91 -16.88 65.42
N PRO A 225 35.52 -16.08 66.32
CA PRO A 225 36.75 -16.41 67.03
C PRO A 225 36.57 -17.41 68.17
#